data_AF-A0A4V3AN61-F1
#
_entry.id   AF-A0A4V3AN61-F1
#
_cell.length_a   1.000
_cell.length_b   1.000
_cell.length_c   1.000
_cell.angle_alpha   90.00
_cell.angle_beta   90.00
_cell.angle_gamma   90.00
#
_symmetry.space_group_name_H-M   'P 1'
#
loop_
_entity.id
_entity.type
_entity.pdbx_description
1 polymer ?
#
loop_
_entity_poly.entity_id
_entity_poly.type
_entity_poly.pdbx_seq_one_letter_code
_entity_poly.pdbx_strand_id
1 'polypeptide(L)'
;MDNTPLARLMTDAPQLVPLYLARFRVEVDFKPAYADMEDRSVVEEAFEELTDLLKAGFFAWRYMEARAQAHVAVEWREGGFAVFGGGAGLHHNLLVVVLRMIVALHHTPLAAREELVAVLGDDADALPPPLHWSDAVAVIRLADFEGVGDESVVREQFDDFIIDAETVVPFGLDADCYGDRLVVRSGSSTAFGKRGFSKLEDRFLRVCATGGFQALALLDEGVHDAELFLRAGDAGLELVVDDYRGDVYGLVELANALTRGGNAKLTVEVE
;
A
#
# COMPACT_ATOMS: atom_id res chain seq x y z
N MET A 1 -24.33 -4.84 -8.35
CA MET A 1 -23.04 -5.12 -7.67
C MET A 1 -22.24 -5.95 -8.63
N ASP A 2 -21.11 -5.43 -9.08
CA ASP A 2 -20.26 -6.12 -10.03
C ASP A 2 -19.71 -7.40 -9.39
N ASN A 3 -19.78 -8.51 -10.13
CA ASN A 3 -19.27 -9.82 -9.70
C ASN A 3 -17.73 -9.89 -9.78
N THR A 4 -17.04 -8.86 -9.29
CA THR A 4 -15.57 -8.83 -9.30
C THR A 4 -15.02 -9.77 -8.23
N PRO A 5 -13.82 -10.35 -8.42
CA PRO A 5 -13.18 -11.18 -7.38
C PRO A 5 -13.03 -10.46 -6.03
N LEU A 6 -12.81 -9.14 -6.04
CA LEU A 6 -12.70 -8.31 -4.85
C LEU A 6 -14.04 -8.10 -4.16
N ALA A 7 -15.13 -7.93 -4.92
CA ALA A 7 -16.48 -7.89 -4.35
C ALA A 7 -16.82 -9.20 -3.62
N ARG A 8 -16.36 -10.35 -4.14
CA ARG A 8 -16.55 -11.67 -3.50
C ARG A 8 -15.78 -11.84 -2.19
N LEU A 9 -14.72 -11.07 -1.97
CA LEU A 9 -14.02 -11.05 -0.68
C LEU A 9 -14.95 -10.56 0.46
N MET A 10 -15.92 -9.70 0.12
CA MET A 10 -16.77 -8.95 1.07
C MET A 10 -18.22 -9.47 1.14
N THR A 11 -18.59 -10.50 0.38
CA THR A 11 -19.99 -10.95 0.27
C THR A 11 -20.49 -11.83 1.43
N ASP A 12 -19.61 -12.31 2.31
CA ASP A 12 -19.96 -13.15 3.45
C ASP A 12 -20.05 -12.32 4.75
N ALA A 13 -21.07 -11.45 4.82
CA ALA A 13 -21.34 -10.56 5.96
C ALA A 13 -20.19 -9.56 6.28
N PRO A 14 -20.45 -8.48 7.04
CA PRO A 14 -19.38 -7.60 7.49
C PRO A 14 -18.33 -8.40 8.25
N GLN A 15 -17.09 -8.38 7.76
CA GLN A 15 -15.99 -9.10 8.41
C GLN A 15 -15.45 -8.26 9.56
N LEU A 16 -15.33 -8.90 10.74
CA LEU A 16 -14.57 -8.37 11.86
C LEU A 16 -13.10 -8.67 11.60
N VAL A 17 -12.34 -7.63 11.29
CA VAL A 17 -10.91 -7.74 11.03
C VAL A 17 -10.15 -7.20 12.24
N PRO A 18 -9.24 -7.97 12.84
CA PRO A 18 -8.39 -7.48 13.92
C PRO A 18 -7.59 -6.27 13.45
N LEU A 19 -7.52 -5.23 14.28
CA LEU A 19 -6.74 -4.03 14.00
C LEU A 19 -5.24 -4.36 13.85
N TYR A 20 -4.79 -5.32 14.63
CA TYR A 20 -3.43 -5.84 14.59
C TYR A 20 -3.46 -7.33 14.28
N LEU A 21 -2.64 -7.75 13.33
CA LEU A 21 -2.52 -9.10 12.83
C LEU A 21 -1.24 -9.75 13.39
N ALA A 22 -1.33 -11.01 13.74
CA ALA A 22 -0.20 -11.92 13.97
C ALA A 22 0.23 -12.57 12.65
N ARG A 23 -0.77 -12.92 11.82
CA ARG A 23 -0.57 -13.49 10.49
C ARG A 23 -1.81 -13.32 9.62
N PHE A 24 -1.62 -13.38 8.30
CA PHE A 24 -2.70 -13.50 7.32
C PHE A 24 -2.24 -14.30 6.10
N ARG A 25 -3.21 -14.81 5.33
CA ARG A 25 -3.02 -15.48 4.04
C ARG A 25 -4.05 -15.00 3.03
N VAL A 26 -3.59 -14.38 1.96
CA VAL A 26 -4.42 -14.01 0.80
C VAL A 26 -4.13 -14.98 -0.33
N GLU A 27 -5.15 -15.62 -0.86
CA GLU A 27 -5.06 -16.55 -1.98
C GLU A 27 -5.59 -15.90 -3.26
N VAL A 28 -4.82 -16.01 -4.34
CA VAL A 28 -5.17 -15.50 -5.67
C VAL A 28 -5.24 -16.68 -6.63
N ASP A 29 -6.38 -16.87 -7.30
CA ASP A 29 -6.53 -17.82 -8.40
C ASP A 29 -6.63 -17.04 -9.71
N PHE A 30 -5.82 -17.41 -10.68
CA PHE A 30 -5.92 -16.92 -12.04
C PHE A 30 -7.00 -17.64 -12.83
N LYS A 31 -7.53 -16.96 -13.85
CA LYS A 31 -8.30 -17.64 -14.89
C LYS A 31 -7.35 -18.54 -15.68
N PRO A 32 -7.80 -19.71 -16.17
CA PRO A 32 -6.92 -20.68 -16.84
C PRO A 32 -6.10 -20.11 -18.01
N ALA A 33 -6.62 -19.10 -18.72
CA ALA A 33 -5.92 -18.46 -19.83
C ALA A 33 -4.69 -17.63 -19.41
N TYR A 34 -4.57 -17.28 -18.13
CA TYR A 34 -3.55 -16.37 -17.60
C TYR A 34 -2.60 -17.04 -16.60
N ALA A 35 -2.88 -18.29 -16.19
CA ALA A 35 -2.12 -18.98 -15.14
C ALA A 35 -0.62 -19.15 -15.45
N ASP A 36 -0.26 -19.22 -16.74
CA ASP A 36 1.13 -19.38 -17.21
C ASP A 36 1.72 -18.08 -17.80
N MET A 37 0.96 -16.98 -17.79
CA MET A 37 1.41 -15.68 -18.34
C MET A 37 2.09 -14.79 -17.30
N GLU A 38 1.96 -15.14 -16.02
CA GLU A 38 2.42 -14.31 -14.91
C GLU A 38 3.94 -14.28 -14.79
N ASP A 39 4.51 -13.08 -14.67
CA ASP A 39 5.92 -12.93 -14.34
C ASP A 39 6.12 -13.09 -12.83
N ARG A 40 6.49 -14.30 -12.44
CA ARG A 40 6.69 -14.65 -11.04
C ARG A 40 7.73 -13.77 -10.35
N SER A 41 8.76 -13.35 -11.08
CA SER A 41 9.85 -12.56 -10.51
C SER A 41 9.38 -11.16 -10.13
N VAL A 42 8.54 -10.53 -10.96
CA VAL A 42 7.96 -9.21 -10.67
C VAL A 42 7.09 -9.26 -9.42
N VAL A 43 6.24 -10.29 -9.30
CA VAL A 43 5.38 -10.46 -8.11
C VAL A 43 6.21 -10.72 -6.85
N GLU A 44 7.22 -11.59 -6.94
CA GLU A 44 8.12 -11.90 -5.81
C GLU A 44 8.89 -10.64 -5.37
N GLU A 45 9.52 -9.92 -6.30
CA GLU A 45 10.26 -8.68 -6.03
C GLU A 45 9.37 -7.63 -5.36
N ALA A 46 8.15 -7.41 -5.86
CA ALA A 46 7.21 -6.47 -5.27
C ALA A 46 6.91 -6.80 -3.79
N PHE A 47 6.67 -8.07 -3.46
CA PHE A 47 6.40 -8.47 -2.07
C PHE A 47 7.66 -8.53 -1.19
N GLU A 48 8.85 -8.70 -1.77
CA GLU A 48 10.11 -8.48 -1.07
C GLU A 48 10.30 -7.01 -0.68
N GLU A 49 9.95 -6.06 -1.55
CA GLU A 49 9.98 -4.62 -1.26
C GLU A 49 9.04 -4.26 -0.09
N LEU A 50 7.85 -4.86 -0.05
CA LEU A 50 6.91 -4.70 1.06
C LEU A 50 7.48 -5.25 2.38
N THR A 51 8.21 -6.36 2.33
CA THR A 51 8.94 -6.89 3.50
C THR A 51 10.01 -5.92 3.99
N ASP A 52 10.71 -5.25 3.08
CA ASP A 52 11.72 -4.26 3.43
C ASP A 52 11.13 -2.99 4.06
N LEU A 53 9.91 -2.59 3.67
CA LEU A 53 9.13 -1.56 4.37
C LEU A 53 8.78 -1.98 5.80
N LEU A 54 8.29 -3.20 5.99
CA LEU A 54 7.97 -3.72 7.33
C LEU A 54 9.18 -3.67 8.26
N LYS A 55 10.34 -4.12 7.77
CA LYS A 55 11.60 -4.04 8.51
C LYS A 55 12.04 -2.60 8.79
N ALA A 56 11.64 -1.65 7.96
CA ALA A 56 11.85 -0.22 8.17
C ALA A 56 10.91 0.39 9.24
N GLY A 57 9.85 -0.31 9.63
CA GLY A 57 8.89 0.13 10.64
C GLY A 57 7.58 0.70 10.10
N PHE A 58 7.27 0.45 8.84
CA PHE A 58 5.93 0.65 8.30
C PHE A 58 4.96 -0.35 8.93
N PHE A 59 3.70 0.03 9.12
CA PHE A 59 2.65 -0.79 9.74
C PHE A 59 2.96 -1.22 11.19
N ALA A 60 3.93 -0.56 11.84
CA ALA A 60 4.48 -0.92 13.14
C ALA A 60 4.06 0.07 14.24
N TRP A 61 2.76 0.41 14.27
CA TRP A 61 2.17 1.47 15.10
C TRP A 61 2.40 1.25 16.60
N ARG A 62 1.49 0.53 17.27
CA ARG A 62 1.57 0.33 18.71
C ARG A 62 2.22 -1.00 19.10
N TYR A 63 2.10 -2.02 18.25
CA TYR A 63 2.40 -3.41 18.56
C TYR A 63 3.42 -4.00 17.59
N MET A 64 4.71 -3.68 17.68
CA MET A 64 5.68 -4.47 16.93
C MET A 64 6.92 -4.76 17.77
N GLU A 65 6.80 -5.79 18.60
CA GLU A 65 7.87 -6.20 19.52
C GLU A 65 9.14 -6.61 18.77
N ALA A 66 9.01 -7.24 17.60
CA ALA A 66 10.13 -7.75 16.82
C ALA A 66 9.98 -7.48 15.30
N ARG A 67 10.22 -6.24 14.87
CA ARG A 67 10.19 -5.83 13.44
C ARG A 67 10.99 -6.75 12.52
N ALA A 68 12.13 -7.26 13.00
CA ALA A 68 13.00 -8.14 12.23
C ALA A 68 12.38 -9.51 11.88
N GLN A 69 11.33 -9.93 12.59
CA GLN A 69 10.61 -11.19 12.34
C GLN A 69 9.42 -11.01 11.40
N ALA A 70 9.05 -9.76 11.10
CA ALA A 70 7.98 -9.51 10.16
C ALA A 70 8.40 -9.74 8.72
N HIS A 71 7.47 -10.33 7.98
CA HIS A 71 7.67 -10.68 6.58
C HIS A 71 6.35 -10.70 5.84
N VAL A 72 6.46 -10.47 4.54
CA VAL A 72 5.48 -10.85 3.53
C VAL A 72 6.17 -11.78 2.54
N ALA A 73 5.54 -12.88 2.19
CA ALA A 73 6.10 -13.86 1.27
C ALA A 73 5.05 -14.36 0.28
N VAL A 74 5.50 -14.78 -0.90
CA VAL A 74 4.68 -15.37 -1.95
C VAL A 74 4.94 -16.88 -2.00
N GLU A 75 3.87 -17.67 -2.06
CA GLU A 75 3.92 -19.10 -2.35
C GLU A 75 3.16 -19.38 -3.65
N TRP A 76 3.86 -19.85 -4.67
CA TRP A 76 3.24 -20.25 -5.93
C TRP A 76 2.54 -21.59 -5.80
N ARG A 77 1.38 -21.69 -6.45
CA ARG A 77 0.56 -22.90 -6.51
C ARG A 77 0.04 -23.11 -7.93
N GLU A 78 -0.56 -24.25 -8.18
CA GLU A 78 -1.21 -24.50 -9.46
C GLU A 78 -2.35 -23.48 -9.66
N GLY A 79 -2.31 -22.76 -10.79
CA GLY A 79 -3.35 -21.79 -11.14
C GLY A 79 -3.32 -20.47 -10.36
N GLY A 80 -2.26 -20.16 -9.61
CA GLY A 80 -2.16 -18.87 -8.90
C GLY A 80 -1.07 -18.82 -7.82
N PHE A 81 -1.27 -17.98 -6.81
CA PHE A 81 -0.34 -17.82 -5.69
C PHE A 81 -1.08 -17.53 -4.38
N ALA A 82 -0.33 -17.54 -3.29
CA ALA A 82 -0.78 -17.06 -2.00
C ALA A 82 0.25 -16.08 -1.43
N VAL A 83 -0.22 -15.01 -0.80
CA VAL A 83 0.59 -14.03 -0.08
C VAL A 83 0.38 -14.22 1.40
N PHE A 84 1.48 -14.36 2.14
CA PHE A 84 1.49 -14.57 3.58
C PHE A 84 2.13 -13.39 4.25
N GLY A 85 1.44 -12.80 5.21
CA GLY A 85 2.08 -11.91 6.17
C GLY A 85 2.21 -12.59 7.52
N GLY A 86 3.33 -12.38 8.19
CA GLY A 86 3.56 -12.88 9.54
C GLY A 86 4.40 -11.91 10.34
N GLY A 87 4.00 -11.68 11.60
CA GLY A 87 4.66 -10.77 12.52
C GLY A 87 3.71 -10.38 13.65
N ALA A 88 4.17 -10.37 14.90
CA ALA A 88 3.31 -9.99 16.01
C ALA A 88 3.01 -8.47 15.98
N GLY A 89 1.75 -8.16 15.67
CA GLY A 89 1.13 -6.84 15.74
C GLY A 89 1.32 -5.97 14.49
N LEU A 90 1.33 -6.62 13.33
CA LEU A 90 1.21 -5.95 12.03
C LEU A 90 -0.12 -5.19 11.97
N HIS A 91 -0.11 -3.90 11.70
CA HIS A 91 -1.37 -3.17 11.49
C HIS A 91 -2.11 -3.78 10.28
N HIS A 92 -3.44 -3.95 10.34
CA HIS A 92 -4.23 -4.63 9.29
C HIS A 92 -4.12 -3.96 7.93
N ASN A 93 -3.76 -2.69 7.94
CA ASN A 93 -3.39 -1.87 6.80
C ASN A 93 -2.34 -2.53 5.89
N LEU A 94 -1.45 -3.39 6.42
CA LEU A 94 -0.60 -4.25 5.60
C LEU A 94 -1.41 -5.15 4.64
N LEU A 95 -2.51 -5.75 5.12
CA LEU A 95 -3.41 -6.57 4.30
C LEU A 95 -4.04 -5.75 3.18
N VAL A 96 -4.36 -4.49 3.43
CA VAL A 96 -4.90 -3.57 2.41
C VAL A 96 -3.87 -3.33 1.31
N VAL A 97 -2.62 -3.04 1.68
CA VAL A 97 -1.52 -2.86 0.71
C VAL A 97 -1.32 -4.11 -0.13
N VAL A 98 -1.31 -5.29 0.50
CA VAL A 98 -1.19 -6.57 -0.21
C VAL A 98 -2.30 -6.74 -1.26
N LEU A 99 -3.54 -6.45 -0.89
CA LEU A 99 -4.68 -6.56 -1.81
C LEU A 99 -4.60 -5.53 -2.95
N ARG A 100 -4.16 -4.29 -2.67
CA ARG A 100 -3.91 -3.26 -3.68
C ARG A 100 -2.80 -3.66 -4.64
N MET A 101 -1.67 -4.14 -4.14
CA MET A 101 -0.56 -4.65 -4.95
C MET A 101 -1.02 -5.80 -5.86
N ILE A 102 -1.80 -6.75 -5.35
CA ILE A 102 -2.38 -7.82 -6.18
C ILE A 102 -3.21 -7.23 -7.32
N VAL A 103 -4.05 -6.24 -7.06
CA VAL A 103 -4.87 -5.61 -8.11
C VAL A 103 -3.99 -4.85 -9.12
N ALA A 104 -3.07 -4.03 -8.63
CA ALA A 104 -2.23 -3.16 -9.46
C ALA A 104 -1.25 -3.95 -10.34
N LEU A 105 -0.58 -4.98 -9.80
CA LEU A 105 0.36 -5.80 -10.56
C LEU A 105 -0.29 -6.53 -11.74
N HIS A 106 -1.60 -6.80 -11.67
CA HIS A 106 -2.35 -7.50 -12.72
C HIS A 106 -3.24 -6.56 -13.55
N HIS A 107 -3.07 -5.25 -13.40
CA HIS A 107 -3.79 -4.24 -14.16
C HIS A 107 -2.83 -3.47 -15.06
N THR A 108 -3.28 -3.10 -16.27
CA THR A 108 -2.58 -2.16 -17.14
C THR A 108 -3.23 -0.79 -17.02
N PRO A 109 -2.59 0.19 -16.36
CA PRO A 109 -3.13 1.54 -16.27
C PRO A 109 -3.29 2.15 -17.67
N LEU A 110 -4.44 2.78 -17.92
CA LEU A 110 -4.73 3.39 -19.21
C LEU A 110 -3.77 4.53 -19.52
N ALA A 111 -3.46 5.39 -18.54
CA ALA A 111 -2.51 6.50 -18.73
C ALA A 111 -1.12 6.00 -19.16
N ALA A 112 -0.58 4.99 -18.48
CA ALA A 112 0.72 4.40 -18.82
C ALA A 112 0.71 3.76 -20.22
N ARG A 113 -0.41 3.14 -20.61
CA ARG A 113 -0.56 2.61 -21.97
C ARG A 113 -0.58 3.72 -23.02
N GLU A 114 -1.34 4.79 -22.79
CA GLU A 114 -1.44 5.91 -23.72
C GLU A 114 -0.09 6.59 -23.93
N GLU A 115 0.70 6.73 -22.87
CA GLU A 115 2.08 7.20 -22.95
C GLU A 115 2.97 6.27 -23.80
N LEU A 116 2.90 4.95 -23.57
CA LEU A 116 3.64 3.97 -24.37
C LEU A 116 3.24 4.01 -25.85
N VAL A 117 1.94 4.11 -26.14
CA VAL A 117 1.42 4.25 -27.52
C VAL A 117 1.96 5.53 -28.16
N ALA A 118 1.96 6.65 -27.43
CA ALA A 118 2.49 7.92 -27.92
C ALA A 118 4.00 7.86 -28.20
N VAL A 119 4.77 7.14 -27.37
CA VAL A 119 6.22 6.95 -27.55
C VAL A 119 6.53 6.02 -28.73
N LEU A 120 5.75 4.96 -28.92
CA LEU A 120 5.98 3.95 -29.95
C LEU A 120 5.42 4.34 -31.33
N GLY A 121 4.42 5.21 -31.40
CA GLY A 121 3.86 5.68 -32.67
C GLY A 121 3.34 4.52 -33.52
N ASP A 122 3.89 4.38 -34.74
CA ASP A 122 3.47 3.33 -35.69
C ASP A 122 3.80 1.89 -35.20
N ASP A 123 4.72 1.73 -34.24
CA ASP A 123 5.06 0.41 -33.66
C ASP A 123 4.11 0.00 -32.52
N ALA A 124 3.17 0.86 -32.12
CA ALA A 124 2.25 0.61 -31.02
C ALA A 124 1.30 -0.59 -31.25
N ASP A 125 1.08 -0.98 -32.51
CA ASP A 125 0.26 -2.14 -32.89
C ASP A 125 0.82 -3.47 -32.36
N ALA A 126 2.09 -3.51 -31.96
CA ALA A 126 2.73 -4.68 -31.35
C ALA A 126 2.49 -4.79 -29.84
N LEU A 127 1.93 -3.78 -29.19
CA LEU A 127 1.66 -3.82 -27.75
C LEU A 127 0.59 -4.86 -27.41
N PRO A 128 0.75 -5.62 -26.31
CA PRO A 128 -0.33 -6.47 -25.81
C PRO A 128 -1.59 -5.62 -25.49
N PRO A 129 -2.80 -6.21 -25.56
CA PRO A 129 -4.02 -5.51 -25.13
C PRO A 129 -3.94 -5.13 -23.65
N PRO A 130 -4.65 -4.07 -23.22
CA PRO A 130 -4.63 -3.68 -21.82
C PRO A 130 -5.30 -4.78 -21.00
N LEU A 131 -4.72 -5.09 -19.86
CA LEU A 131 -5.27 -6.08 -18.96
C LEU A 131 -6.07 -5.39 -17.85
N HIS A 132 -7.37 -5.68 -17.75
CA HIS A 132 -8.05 -5.40 -16.49
C HIS A 132 -7.70 -6.52 -15.51
N TRP A 133 -7.43 -6.20 -14.24
CA TRP A 133 -7.07 -7.21 -13.24
C TRP A 133 -8.12 -8.33 -13.13
N SER A 134 -9.40 -7.99 -13.31
CA SER A 134 -10.50 -8.96 -13.28
C SER A 134 -10.54 -9.87 -14.52
N ASP A 135 -9.76 -9.58 -15.57
CA ASP A 135 -9.56 -10.46 -16.71
C ASP A 135 -8.62 -11.61 -16.36
N ALA A 136 -7.52 -11.32 -15.65
CA ALA A 136 -6.54 -12.33 -15.23
C ALA A 136 -6.92 -13.03 -13.91
N VAL A 137 -7.37 -12.28 -12.92
CA VAL A 137 -7.70 -12.79 -11.58
C VAL A 137 -9.13 -13.32 -11.55
N ALA A 138 -9.28 -14.61 -11.25
CA ALA A 138 -10.58 -15.26 -11.12
C ALA A 138 -11.18 -15.08 -9.72
N VAL A 139 -10.32 -15.18 -8.70
CA VAL A 139 -10.71 -15.21 -7.29
C VAL A 139 -9.60 -14.60 -6.43
N ILE A 140 -9.99 -13.77 -5.46
CA ILE A 140 -9.15 -13.36 -4.32
C ILE A 140 -9.86 -13.83 -3.06
N ARG A 141 -9.15 -14.51 -2.15
CA ARG A 141 -9.71 -15.05 -0.90
C ARG A 141 -8.81 -14.70 0.27
N LEU A 142 -9.39 -14.20 1.36
CA LEU A 142 -8.72 -14.14 2.65
C LEU A 142 -8.91 -15.51 3.32
N ALA A 143 -7.88 -16.37 3.22
CA ALA A 143 -7.97 -17.77 3.61
C ALA A 143 -7.77 -17.98 5.13
N ASP A 144 -6.94 -17.16 5.76
CA ASP A 144 -6.69 -17.18 7.19
C ASP A 144 -6.23 -15.78 7.63
N PHE A 145 -6.60 -15.38 8.84
CA PHE A 145 -6.01 -14.26 9.54
C PHE A 145 -6.17 -14.44 11.05
N GLU A 146 -5.14 -14.05 11.78
CA GLU A 146 -5.10 -14.14 13.22
C GLU A 146 -4.74 -12.77 13.78
N GLY A 147 -5.53 -12.30 14.75
CA GLY A 147 -5.32 -11.02 15.40
C GLY A 147 -4.36 -11.08 16.58
N VAL A 148 -3.77 -9.94 16.94
CA VAL A 148 -3.12 -9.71 18.23
C VAL A 148 -4.03 -8.80 19.05
N GLY A 149 -4.59 -9.34 20.14
CA GLY A 149 -5.50 -8.61 21.03
C GLY A 149 -6.97 -8.67 20.60
N ASP A 150 -7.80 -7.88 21.29
CA ASP A 150 -9.27 -7.90 21.15
C ASP A 150 -9.80 -6.75 20.25
N GLU A 151 -8.91 -5.86 19.79
CA GLU A 151 -9.27 -4.73 18.93
C GLU A 151 -9.62 -5.23 17.52
N SER A 152 -10.82 -4.92 17.06
CA SER A 152 -11.31 -5.31 15.74
C SER A 152 -12.18 -4.22 15.15
N VAL A 153 -12.30 -4.23 13.83
CA VAL A 153 -13.09 -3.26 13.09
C VAL A 153 -14.03 -3.96 12.13
N VAL A 154 -15.27 -3.47 12.05
CA VAL A 154 -16.27 -3.95 11.09
C VAL A 154 -16.04 -3.25 9.75
N ARG A 155 -16.01 -4.02 8.67
CA ARG A 155 -15.78 -3.51 7.32
C ARG A 155 -16.88 -3.95 6.36
N GLU A 156 -17.38 -3.00 5.57
CA GLU A 156 -18.39 -3.23 4.54
C GLU A 156 -17.78 -3.06 3.14
N GLN A 157 -16.81 -2.16 2.98
CA GLN A 157 -16.08 -1.93 1.73
C GLN A 157 -14.57 -2.05 1.93
N PHE A 158 -13.84 -2.27 0.82
CA PHE A 158 -12.38 -2.41 0.84
C PHE A 158 -11.66 -1.12 1.26
N ASP A 159 -12.11 0.04 0.79
CA ASP A 159 -11.48 1.32 1.15
C ASP A 159 -11.78 1.74 2.60
N ASP A 160 -12.84 1.19 3.23
CA ASP A 160 -13.12 1.40 4.65
C ASP A 160 -12.00 0.85 5.55
N PHE A 161 -11.18 -0.09 5.05
CA PHE A 161 -10.07 -0.62 5.81
C PHE A 161 -9.04 0.45 6.15
N ILE A 162 -8.98 1.54 5.40
CA ILE A 162 -7.99 2.61 5.58
C ILE A 162 -8.47 3.65 6.61
N ILE A 163 -9.76 3.61 6.98
CA ILE A 163 -10.37 4.56 7.91
C ILE A 163 -10.36 3.94 9.30
N ASP A 164 -9.35 4.28 10.09
CA ASP A 164 -9.24 3.92 11.50
C ASP A 164 -8.72 5.10 12.35
N ALA A 165 -8.89 5.01 13.66
CA ALA A 165 -8.46 6.09 14.55
C ALA A 165 -6.94 6.30 14.53
N GLU A 166 -6.14 5.31 14.13
CA GLU A 166 -4.69 5.46 14.09
C GLU A 166 -4.26 6.29 12.88
N THR A 167 -4.82 6.01 11.71
CA THR A 167 -4.59 6.73 10.44
C THR A 167 -5.01 8.19 10.46
N VAL A 168 -6.04 8.55 11.25
CA VAL A 168 -6.48 9.94 11.44
C VAL A 168 -5.45 10.81 12.18
N VAL A 169 -4.62 10.21 13.05
CA VAL A 169 -3.91 10.92 14.13
C VAL A 169 -2.71 11.79 13.72
N PRO A 170 -2.07 11.69 12.54
CA PRO A 170 -1.09 12.70 12.12
C PRO A 170 -1.63 13.73 11.12
N PHE A 171 -2.54 13.35 10.23
CA PHE A 171 -2.85 14.16 9.05
C PHE A 171 -4.08 15.03 9.23
N GLY A 172 -5.10 14.60 9.97
CA GLY A 172 -6.35 15.38 10.09
C GLY A 172 -6.94 15.80 8.74
N LEU A 173 -6.54 15.13 7.65
CA LEU A 173 -6.94 15.42 6.29
C LEU A 173 -8.27 14.72 6.05
N ASP A 174 -9.30 15.50 5.76
CA ASP A 174 -10.56 15.00 5.23
C ASP A 174 -10.34 14.62 3.75
N ALA A 175 -9.70 13.46 3.51
CA ALA A 175 -9.55 12.69 2.26
C ALA A 175 -9.07 13.36 0.94
N ASP A 176 -9.28 14.66 0.70
CA ASP A 176 -9.28 15.26 -0.65
C ASP A 176 -8.32 16.47 -0.82
N CYS A 177 -7.09 16.39 -0.30
CA CYS A 177 -6.09 17.44 -0.50
C CYS A 177 -5.26 17.21 -1.79
N TYR A 178 -5.95 17.06 -2.92
CA TYR A 178 -5.31 16.81 -4.22
C TYR A 178 -4.59 18.05 -4.75
N GLY A 179 -3.28 17.92 -5.00
CA GLY A 179 -2.46 18.99 -5.59
C GLY A 179 -1.98 20.04 -4.59
N ASP A 180 -2.28 19.87 -3.31
CA ASP A 180 -1.75 20.71 -2.26
C ASP A 180 -0.35 20.25 -1.82
N ARG A 181 0.44 21.16 -1.26
CA ARG A 181 1.70 20.82 -0.61
C ARG A 181 1.45 20.52 0.86
N LEU A 182 1.90 19.36 1.36
CA LEU A 182 1.89 19.10 2.80
C LEU A 182 3.23 19.43 3.43
N VAL A 183 3.15 20.10 4.57
CA VAL A 183 4.28 20.35 5.45
C VAL A 183 4.06 19.64 6.78
N VAL A 184 4.77 18.54 6.97
CA VAL A 184 4.75 17.76 8.20
C VAL A 184 5.88 18.21 9.12
N ARG A 185 5.50 18.65 10.32
CA ARG A 185 6.42 19.11 11.36
C ARG A 185 6.34 18.19 12.56
N SER A 186 7.44 18.09 13.29
CA SER A 186 7.53 17.34 14.54
C SER A 186 7.85 18.29 15.67
N GLY A 187 7.15 18.15 16.81
CA GLY A 187 7.52 18.85 18.05
C GLY A 187 8.90 18.49 18.61
N SER A 188 9.57 17.49 18.03
CA SER A 188 10.97 17.13 18.32
C SER A 188 11.85 17.33 17.10
N SER A 189 12.93 18.11 17.25
CA SER A 189 13.91 18.41 16.21
C SER A 189 14.72 17.19 15.72
N THR A 190 14.54 16.03 16.35
CA THR A 190 15.24 14.78 16.01
C THR A 190 14.38 13.77 15.26
N ALA A 191 13.08 14.02 15.07
CA ALA A 191 12.20 13.04 14.43
C ALA A 191 12.56 12.80 12.96
N PHE A 192 12.88 13.87 12.21
CA PHE A 192 13.31 13.77 10.82
C PHE A 192 14.83 13.74 10.73
N GLY A 193 15.43 12.60 11.09
CA GLY A 193 16.87 12.41 10.94
C GLY A 193 17.27 12.33 9.46
N LYS A 194 18.11 13.26 8.98
CA LYS A 194 18.68 13.20 7.62
C LYS A 194 19.38 11.86 7.32
N ARG A 195 20.01 11.24 8.32
CA ARG A 195 20.59 9.90 8.21
C ARG A 195 19.48 8.86 8.37
N GLY A 196 18.90 8.44 7.25
CA GLY A 196 17.89 7.39 7.22
C GLY A 196 16.69 7.72 6.34
N PHE A 197 16.38 9.02 6.20
CA PHE A 197 15.30 9.49 5.34
C PHE A 197 15.42 8.94 3.91
N SER A 198 16.56 9.13 3.24
CA SER A 198 16.73 8.68 1.85
C SER A 198 16.53 7.18 1.66
N LYS A 199 16.83 6.35 2.67
CA LYS A 199 16.59 4.90 2.61
C LYS A 199 15.13 4.53 2.86
N LEU A 200 14.43 5.31 3.69
CA LEU A 200 13.01 5.11 3.96
C LEU A 200 12.17 5.58 2.78
N GLU A 201 12.49 6.76 2.24
CA GLU A 201 11.95 7.32 1.02
C GLU A 201 12.10 6.34 -0.16
N ASP A 202 13.31 5.87 -0.43
CA ASP A 202 13.58 4.92 -1.51
C ASP A 202 12.80 3.60 -1.37
N ARG A 203 12.56 3.12 -0.15
CA ARG A 203 11.69 1.95 0.08
C ARG A 203 10.21 2.28 -0.10
N PHE A 204 9.80 3.46 0.34
CA PHE A 204 8.43 3.94 0.21
C PHE A 204 8.05 4.08 -1.26
N LEU A 205 8.88 4.75 -2.06
CA LEU A 205 8.67 4.97 -3.49
C LEU A 205 8.64 3.66 -4.27
N ARG A 206 9.47 2.67 -3.92
CA ARG A 206 9.40 1.32 -4.51
C ARG A 206 8.02 0.69 -4.35
N VAL A 207 7.44 0.72 -3.15
CA VAL A 207 6.08 0.17 -2.95
C VAL A 207 5.00 1.06 -3.57
N CYS A 208 5.18 2.38 -3.66
CA CYS A 208 4.32 3.23 -4.49
C CYS A 208 4.30 2.75 -5.95
N ALA A 209 5.47 2.44 -6.53
CA ALA A 209 5.62 1.89 -7.89
C ALA A 209 4.86 0.58 -8.13
N THR A 210 4.52 -0.16 -7.08
CA THR A 210 3.68 -1.37 -7.16
C THR A 210 2.17 -1.10 -7.07
N GLY A 211 1.76 0.17 -6.90
CA GLY A 211 0.37 0.57 -6.66
C GLY A 211 -0.14 0.25 -5.24
N GLY A 212 0.74 -0.13 -4.31
CA GLY A 212 0.35 -0.60 -2.98
C GLY A 212 -0.35 0.45 -2.11
N PHE A 213 -0.04 1.74 -2.32
CA PHE A 213 -0.67 2.86 -1.60
C PHE A 213 -1.77 3.57 -2.39
N GLN A 214 -1.86 3.32 -3.69
CA GLN A 214 -2.80 3.96 -4.59
C GLN A 214 -4.25 3.54 -4.29
N ALA A 215 -5.18 4.50 -4.34
CA ALA A 215 -6.61 4.21 -4.27
C ALA A 215 -7.08 3.44 -5.51
N LEU A 216 -7.96 2.45 -5.34
CA LEU A 216 -8.47 1.64 -6.46
C LEU A 216 -9.21 2.49 -7.52
N ALA A 217 -9.79 3.62 -7.11
CA ALA A 217 -10.42 4.57 -8.02
C ALA A 217 -9.45 5.23 -9.02
N LEU A 218 -8.15 5.23 -8.71
CA LEU A 218 -7.09 5.85 -9.51
C LEU A 218 -6.28 4.82 -10.32
N LEU A 219 -6.71 3.55 -10.34
CA LEU A 219 -5.95 2.45 -10.94
C LEU A 219 -5.62 2.68 -12.43
N ASP A 220 -6.50 3.36 -13.17
CA ASP A 220 -6.31 3.69 -14.59
C ASP A 220 -5.35 4.88 -14.81
N GLU A 221 -5.07 5.69 -13.79
CA GLU A 221 -4.23 6.89 -13.88
C GLU A 221 -2.72 6.57 -13.83
N GLY A 222 -2.36 5.33 -13.47
CA GLY A 222 -0.98 4.88 -13.32
C GLY A 222 -0.39 5.26 -11.97
N VAL A 223 0.84 4.83 -11.70
CA VAL A 223 1.51 5.21 -10.45
C VAL A 223 2.01 6.65 -10.55
N HIS A 224 1.76 7.42 -9.49
CA HIS A 224 2.30 8.76 -9.33
C HIS A 224 3.38 8.75 -8.23
N ASP A 225 4.50 9.41 -8.50
CA ASP A 225 5.57 9.54 -7.54
C ASP A 225 5.32 10.76 -6.65
N ALA A 226 5.00 10.53 -5.38
CA ALA A 226 4.99 11.61 -4.40
C ALA A 226 6.42 12.18 -4.27
N GLU A 227 6.55 13.50 -4.36
CA GLU A 227 7.84 14.18 -4.16
C GLU A 227 8.05 14.45 -2.68
N LEU A 228 9.10 13.86 -2.11
CA LEU A 228 9.40 13.92 -0.69
C LEU A 228 10.73 14.61 -0.44
N PHE A 229 10.77 15.64 0.40
CA PHE A 229 12.05 16.25 0.77
C PHE A 229 12.05 16.87 2.16
N LEU A 230 13.25 16.93 2.74
CA LEU A 230 13.46 17.60 4.02
C LEU A 230 13.96 19.04 3.80
N ARG A 231 13.22 20.01 4.32
CA ARG A 231 13.66 21.42 4.37
C ARG A 231 13.92 21.89 5.79
N ALA A 232 14.69 22.96 5.93
CA ALA A 232 14.83 23.65 7.21
C ALA A 232 13.69 24.67 7.34
N GLY A 233 12.88 24.55 8.38
CA GLY A 233 11.87 25.51 8.78
C GLY A 233 12.24 26.21 10.10
N ASP A 234 11.39 27.14 10.52
CA ASP A 234 11.64 28.00 11.67
C ASP A 234 11.73 27.22 13.00
N ALA A 235 11.01 26.10 13.11
CA ALA A 235 10.96 25.26 14.30
C ALA A 235 11.83 23.99 14.21
N GLY A 236 12.53 23.75 13.09
CA GLY A 236 13.32 22.54 12.89
C GLY A 236 13.28 22.01 11.46
N LEU A 237 13.61 20.73 11.27
CA LEU A 237 13.43 20.07 9.99
C LEU A 237 11.94 19.81 9.73
N GLU A 238 11.52 20.06 8.50
CA GLU A 238 10.16 19.81 8.01
C GLU A 238 10.24 18.77 6.90
N LEU A 239 9.31 17.82 6.90
CA LEU A 239 9.07 16.95 5.76
C LEU A 239 8.04 17.62 4.86
N VAL A 240 8.43 17.89 3.63
CA VAL A 240 7.55 18.39 2.58
C VAL A 240 7.14 17.21 1.71
N VAL A 241 5.86 17.14 1.41
CA VAL A 241 5.26 16.18 0.49
C VAL A 241 4.52 16.96 -0.58
N ASP A 242 4.95 16.81 -1.82
CA ASP A 242 4.32 17.37 -3.01
C ASP A 242 3.71 16.24 -3.87
N ASP A 243 2.65 16.57 -4.63
CA ASP A 243 1.96 15.69 -5.61
C ASP A 243 1.55 14.29 -5.09
N TYR A 244 1.12 14.19 -3.82
CA TYR A 244 0.60 12.93 -3.27
C TYR A 244 -0.86 12.72 -3.69
N ARG A 245 -1.08 12.12 -4.87
CA ARG A 245 -2.42 11.93 -5.45
C ARG A 245 -3.20 10.77 -4.81
N GLY A 246 -3.60 10.94 -3.55
CA GLY A 246 -4.41 9.94 -2.84
C GLY A 246 -3.60 8.87 -2.10
N ASP A 247 -2.27 8.97 -2.08
CA ASP A 247 -1.38 8.13 -1.26
C ASP A 247 -1.33 8.55 0.22
N VAL A 248 -2.38 9.24 0.71
CA VAL A 248 -2.49 9.74 2.09
C VAL A 248 -2.13 8.66 3.10
N TYR A 249 -2.61 7.44 2.84
CA TYR A 249 -2.35 6.29 3.67
C TYR A 249 -0.87 5.86 3.66
N GLY A 250 -0.21 5.84 2.49
CA GLY A 250 1.23 5.61 2.41
C GLY A 250 2.03 6.66 3.18
N LEU A 251 1.61 7.92 3.15
CA LEU A 251 2.24 9.01 3.90
C LEU A 251 2.10 8.84 5.42
N VAL A 252 0.96 8.34 5.88
CA VAL A 252 0.75 7.99 7.28
C VAL A 252 1.77 6.94 7.74
N GLU A 253 2.00 5.91 6.93
CA GLU A 253 2.95 4.85 7.26
C GLU A 253 4.40 5.32 7.16
N LEU A 254 4.71 6.21 6.22
CA LEU A 254 6.01 6.89 6.14
C LEU A 254 6.26 7.74 7.40
N ALA A 255 5.28 8.53 7.83
CA ALA A 255 5.33 9.32 9.05
C ALA A 255 5.53 8.43 10.30
N ASN A 256 4.83 7.30 10.35
CA ASN A 256 4.97 6.28 11.39
C ASN A 256 6.40 5.74 11.46
N ALA A 257 6.98 5.37 10.31
CA ALA A 257 8.34 4.86 10.22
C ALA A 257 9.38 5.91 10.63
N LEU A 258 9.21 7.16 10.17
CA LEU A 258 10.10 8.28 10.50
C LEU A 258 10.09 8.61 12.00
N THR A 259 8.90 8.64 12.62
CA THR A 259 8.74 8.99 14.03
C THR A 259 8.89 7.81 14.99
N ARG A 260 8.97 6.58 14.46
CA ARG A 260 8.97 5.33 15.23
C ARG A 260 7.72 5.18 16.10
N GLY A 261 6.53 5.42 15.54
CA GLY A 261 5.27 5.37 16.29
C GLY A 261 4.92 6.65 17.05
N GLY A 262 5.67 7.74 16.83
CA GLY A 262 5.51 9.03 17.49
C GLY A 262 4.51 9.97 16.79
N ASN A 263 3.58 9.43 16.00
CA ASN A 263 2.71 10.19 15.10
C ASN A 263 1.86 11.28 15.79
N ALA A 264 1.41 11.06 17.02
CA ALA A 264 0.63 12.03 17.79
C ALA A 264 1.36 13.35 18.11
N LYS A 265 2.66 13.44 17.80
CA LYS A 265 3.48 14.66 17.98
C LYS A 265 3.74 15.40 16.66
N LEU A 266 3.17 14.91 15.57
CA LEU A 266 3.25 15.54 14.28
C LEU A 266 2.16 16.60 14.16
N THR A 267 2.47 17.66 13.43
CA THR A 267 1.49 18.65 12.98
C THR A 267 1.62 18.80 11.47
N VAL A 268 0.50 18.80 10.78
CA VAL A 268 0.44 18.91 9.33
C VAL A 268 -0.20 20.25 8.97
N GLU A 269 0.40 20.92 8.00
CA GLU A 269 -0.12 22.14 7.37
C GLU A 269 -0.21 21.91 5.86
N VAL A 270 -1.27 22.44 5.26
CA VAL A 270 -1.49 22.46 3.82
C VAL A 270 -1.04 23.83 3.30
N GLU A 271 -0.07 23.85 2.38
CA GLU A 271 0.48 25.04 1.70
C GLU A 271 -0.05 25.17 0.27
#